data_AF-A0A9N8YYU3-F1
#
_entry.id   AF-A0A9N8YYU3-F1
#
_cell.length_a   1.000
_cell.length_b   1.000
_cell.length_c   1.000
_cell.angle_alpha   90.00
_cell.angle_beta   90.00
_cell.angle_gamma   90.00
#
_symmetry.space_group_name_H-M   'P 1'
#
loop_
_entity.id
_entity.type
_entity.pdbx_description
1 polymer ?
#
loop_
_entity_poly.entity_id
_entity_poly.type
_entity_poly.pdbx_seq_one_letter_code
_entity_poly.pdbx_strand_id
1 'polypeptide(L)'
;TQQYQKMESYQTTLERLLLEAKNDLGDEHVQFVPVYLTCSLQKLVNHFISIFTMYKEEYIFKKKLLCEFNRIEEKQDGMVLLTVWMNQPCINMDRTKDFDELCKIEKEEWAKRFT
;
A
#
# COMPACT_ATOMS: atom_id res chain seq x y z
N THR A 1 13.52 7.58 0.51
CA THR A 1 13.24 8.01 -0.88
C THR A 1 13.23 6.85 -1.86
N GLN A 2 14.25 5.98 -1.86
CA GLN A 2 14.34 4.84 -2.79
C GLN A 2 13.14 3.85 -2.71
N GLN A 3 12.70 3.46 -1.50
CA GLN A 3 11.56 2.55 -1.36
C GLN A 3 10.23 3.17 -1.82
N TYR A 4 10.03 4.46 -1.56
CA TYR A 4 8.84 5.19 -2.04
C TYR A 4 8.78 5.18 -3.58
N GLN A 5 9.89 5.50 -4.26
CA GLN A 5 9.97 5.47 -5.72
C GLN A 5 9.75 4.06 -6.29
N LYS A 6 10.29 3.05 -5.60
CA LYS A 6 10.09 1.64 -5.98
C LYS A 6 8.62 1.23 -5.91
N MET A 7 7.94 1.59 -4.82
CA MET A 7 6.51 1.29 -4.64
C MET A 7 5.63 2.05 -5.63
N GLU A 8 5.98 3.30 -5.95
CA GLU A 8 5.31 4.09 -6.98
C GLU A 8 5.45 3.44 -8.37
N SER A 9 6.65 2.95 -8.72
CA SER A 9 6.86 2.19 -9.95
C SER A 9 6.06 0.89 -10.00
N TYR A 10 5.93 0.18 -8.87
CA TYR A 10 5.08 -1.01 -8.79
C TYR A 10 3.61 -0.69 -8.97
N GLN A 11 3.10 0.39 -8.37
CA GLN A 11 1.73 0.85 -8.59
C GLN A 11 1.47 1.09 -10.08
N THR A 12 2.31 1.90 -10.73
CA THR A 12 2.14 2.22 -12.16
C THR A 12 2.16 0.96 -13.03
N THR A 13 3.04 0.01 -12.70
CA THR A 13 3.14 -1.26 -13.43
C THR A 13 1.87 -2.09 -13.28
N LEU A 14 1.35 -2.21 -12.05
CA LEU A 14 0.13 -2.95 -11.75
C LEU A 14 -1.11 -2.33 -12.40
N GLU A 15 -1.22 -1.00 -12.36
CA GLU A 15 -2.31 -0.26 -13.01
C GLU A 15 -2.28 -0.44 -14.53
N ARG A 16 -1.09 -0.42 -15.14
CA ARG A 16 -0.93 -0.68 -16.57
C ARG A 16 -1.34 -2.11 -16.92
N LEU A 17 -0.85 -3.11 -16.17
CA LEU A 17 -1.22 -4.52 -16.40
C LEU A 17 -2.72 -4.74 -16.26
N LEU A 18 -3.36 -4.08 -15.30
CA LEU A 18 -4.80 -4.11 -15.12
C LEU A 18 -5.52 -3.53 -16.33
N LEU A 19 -5.06 -2.39 -16.85
CA LEU A 19 -5.64 -1.75 -18.03
C LEU A 19 -5.49 -2.63 -19.28
N GLU A 20 -4.30 -3.21 -19.49
CA GLU A 20 -4.04 -4.15 -20.58
C GLU A 20 -4.97 -5.37 -20.48
N ALA A 21 -5.07 -6.00 -19.31
CA ALA A 21 -5.96 -7.13 -19.09
C ALA A 21 -7.45 -6.78 -19.32
N LYS A 22 -7.88 -5.57 -18.97
CA LYS A 22 -9.24 -5.10 -19.25
C LYS A 22 -9.51 -4.96 -20.74
N ASN A 23 -8.55 -4.44 -21.49
CA ASN A 23 -8.66 -4.30 -22.94
C ASN A 23 -8.71 -5.65 -23.65
N ASP A 24 -7.95 -6.63 -23.16
CA ASP A 24 -7.81 -7.94 -23.81
C ASP A 24 -8.92 -8.93 -23.41
N LEU A 25 -9.31 -8.95 -22.13
CA LEU A 25 -10.21 -9.96 -21.55
C LEU A 25 -11.58 -9.42 -21.14
N GLY A 26 -11.74 -8.09 -21.09
CA GLY A 26 -12.96 -7.40 -20.64
C GLY A 26 -13.01 -7.13 -19.14
N ASP A 27 -13.76 -6.10 -18.76
CA ASP A 27 -13.87 -5.62 -17.38
C ASP A 27 -14.41 -6.67 -16.41
N GLU A 28 -15.46 -7.40 -16.80
CA GLU A 28 -16.06 -8.44 -15.95
C GLU A 28 -15.05 -9.54 -15.60
N HIS A 29 -14.21 -9.92 -16.56
CA HIS A 29 -13.20 -10.94 -16.35
C HIS A 29 -12.20 -10.51 -15.27
N VAL A 30 -11.65 -9.32 -15.42
CA VAL A 30 -10.63 -8.78 -14.51
C VAL A 30 -11.19 -8.52 -13.10
N GLN A 31 -12.49 -8.23 -13.00
CA GLN A 31 -13.16 -7.97 -11.73
C GLN A 31 -13.52 -9.25 -10.97
N PHE A 32 -14.08 -10.26 -11.67
CA PHE A 32 -14.71 -11.41 -11.02
C PHE A 32 -13.92 -12.70 -11.15
N VAL A 33 -13.11 -12.86 -12.19
CA VAL A 33 -12.34 -14.10 -12.39
C VAL A 33 -11.08 -14.06 -11.54
N PRO A 34 -10.89 -15.05 -10.64
CA PRO A 34 -9.67 -15.14 -9.84
C PRO A 34 -8.49 -15.53 -10.74
N VAL A 35 -7.56 -14.59 -10.92
CA VAL A 35 -6.24 -14.85 -11.55
C VAL A 35 -5.28 -15.43 -10.51
N TYR A 36 -5.49 -15.07 -9.25
CA TYR A 36 -4.79 -15.58 -8.08
C TYR A 36 -5.71 -16.52 -7.30
N LEU A 37 -5.20 -17.25 -6.32
CA LEU A 37 -6.02 -18.18 -5.55
C LEU A 37 -7.04 -17.48 -4.66
N THR A 38 -6.68 -16.31 -4.15
CA THR A 38 -7.47 -15.57 -3.16
C THR A 38 -8.26 -14.42 -3.77
N CYS A 39 -7.87 -13.93 -4.96
CA CYS A 39 -8.47 -12.73 -5.52
C CYS A 39 -8.33 -12.59 -7.05
N SER A 40 -9.19 -11.74 -7.63
CA SER A 40 -9.06 -11.30 -9.01
C SER A 40 -7.94 -10.27 -9.15
N LEU A 41 -7.48 -10.05 -10.38
CA LEU A 41 -6.43 -9.05 -10.65
C LEU A 41 -6.85 -7.66 -10.18
N GLN A 42 -8.10 -7.24 -10.43
CA GLN A 42 -8.61 -5.95 -9.94
C GLN A 42 -8.53 -5.83 -8.42
N LYS A 43 -8.90 -6.89 -7.70
CA LYS A 43 -8.85 -6.90 -6.23
C LYS A 43 -7.41 -6.77 -5.72
N LEU A 44 -6.46 -7.54 -6.28
CA LEU A 44 -5.06 -7.44 -5.88
C LEU A 44 -4.50 -6.03 -6.08
N VAL A 45 -4.74 -5.44 -7.26
CA VAL A 45 -4.29 -4.08 -7.58
C VAL A 45 -4.90 -3.06 -6.63
N ASN A 46 -6.20 -3.19 -6.31
CA ASN A 46 -6.86 -2.31 -5.34
C ASN A 46 -6.25 -2.43 -3.94
N HIS A 47 -5.95 -3.64 -3.47
CA HIS A 47 -5.29 -3.84 -2.19
C HIS A 47 -3.91 -3.18 -2.16
N PHE A 48 -3.10 -3.38 -3.20
CA PHE A 48 -1.78 -2.76 -3.30
C PHE A 48 -1.86 -1.23 -3.29
N ILE A 49 -2.73 -0.64 -4.12
CA ILE A 49 -2.93 0.82 -4.18
C ILE A 49 -3.38 1.34 -2.82
N SER A 50 -4.29 0.64 -2.14
CA SER A 50 -4.79 1.04 -0.84
C SER A 50 -3.67 1.08 0.22
N ILE A 51 -2.84 0.04 0.26
CA ILE A 51 -1.67 -0.04 1.16
C ILE A 51 -0.67 1.07 0.84
N PHE A 52 -0.31 1.24 -0.43
CA PHE A 52 0.69 2.22 -0.79
C PHE A 52 0.21 3.66 -0.58
N THR A 53 -1.06 3.95 -0.86
CA THR A 53 -1.68 5.26 -0.59
C THR A 53 -1.58 5.60 0.89
N MET A 54 -1.87 4.64 1.76
CA MET A 54 -1.78 4.79 3.22
C MET A 54 -0.36 5.18 3.68
N TYR A 55 0.66 4.47 3.18
CA TYR A 55 2.06 4.80 3.47
C TYR A 55 2.52 6.12 2.84
N LYS A 56 1.98 6.48 1.66
CA LYS A 56 2.25 7.75 1.00
C LYS A 56 1.67 8.92 1.79
N GLU A 57 0.45 8.80 2.29
CA GLU A 57 -0.19 9.79 3.16
C GLU A 57 0.61 9.98 4.45
N GLU A 58 0.99 8.89 5.11
CA GLU A 58 1.83 8.93 6.31
C GLU A 58 3.18 9.62 6.05
N TYR A 59 3.81 9.32 4.91
CA TYR A 59 5.07 9.94 4.50
C TYR A 59 4.93 11.45 4.27
N ILE A 60 3.86 11.87 3.60
CA ILE A 60 3.55 13.29 3.37
C ILE A 60 3.24 13.98 4.70
N PHE A 61 2.48 13.33 5.57
CA PHE A 61 2.13 13.83 6.89
C PHE A 61 3.39 14.05 7.75
N LYS A 62 4.28 13.06 7.82
CA LYS A 62 5.56 13.18 8.53
C LYS A 62 6.46 14.28 7.98
N LYS A 63 6.49 14.49 6.66
CA LYS A 63 7.20 15.63 6.07
C LYS A 63 6.65 16.97 6.57
N LYS A 64 5.33 17.13 6.61
CA LYS A 64 4.69 18.33 7.16
C LYS A 64 5.01 18.49 8.65
N LEU A 65 4.91 17.41 9.42
CA LEU A 65 5.18 17.40 10.84
C LEU A 65 6.62 17.81 11.16
N LEU A 66 7.60 17.38 10.36
CA LEU A 66 9.00 17.80 10.48
C LEU A 66 9.19 19.31 10.30
N CYS A 67 8.41 19.95 9.42
CA CYS A 67 8.44 21.41 9.29
C CYS A 67 7.97 22.11 10.57
N GLU A 68 6.98 21.55 11.25
CA GLU A 68 6.46 22.08 12.51
C GLU A 68 7.40 21.82 13.69
N PHE A 69 8.16 20.72 13.69
CA PHE A 69 9.20 20.46 14.70
C PHE A 69 10.24 21.60 14.79
N ASN A 70 10.55 22.24 13.67
CA ASN A 70 11.51 23.35 13.64
C ASN A 70 10.98 24.66 14.25
N ARG A 71 9.69 24.71 14.60
CA ARG A 71 9.00 25.89 15.16
C ARG A 71 8.60 25.72 16.62
N ILE A 72 9.01 24.63 17.26
CA ILE A 72 8.65 24.37 18.66
C ILE A 72 9.45 25.32 19.57
N GLU A 73 8.72 26.10 20.36
CA GLU A 73 9.28 26.92 21.44
C GLU A 73 9.09 26.25 22.81
N GLU A 74 7.99 25.52 22.99
CA GLU A 74 7.63 24.88 24.25
C GLU A 74 7.78 23.35 24.23
N LYS A 75 8.28 22.79 25.34
CA LYS A 75 8.48 21.34 25.50
C LYS A 75 7.17 20.56 25.33
N GLN A 76 6.04 21.09 25.80
CA GLN A 76 4.75 20.41 25.73
C GLN A 76 4.28 20.20 24.29
N ASP A 77 4.42 21.22 23.44
CA ASP A 77 4.10 21.11 22.02
C ASP A 77 4.98 20.06 21.33
N GLY A 78 6.27 20.03 21.67
CA GLY A 78 7.18 18.99 21.16
C GLY A 78 6.77 17.58 21.56
N MET A 79 6.29 17.37 22.79
CA MET A 79 5.78 16.07 23.24
C MET A 79 4.51 15.65 22.49
N VAL A 80 3.62 16.61 22.17
CA VAL A 80 2.44 16.33 21.35
C VAL A 80 2.86 15.91 19.95
N LEU A 81 3.74 16.66 19.27
CA LEU A 81 4.18 16.31 17.92
C LEU A 81 4.91 14.96 17.87
N LEU A 82 5.72 14.63 18.90
CA LEU A 82 6.35 13.30 19.02
C LEU A 82 5.32 12.18 19.18
N THR A 83 4.27 12.41 19.98
CA THR A 83 3.20 11.43 20.17
C THR A 83 2.50 11.14 18.84
N VAL A 84 2.17 12.19 18.09
CA VAL A 84 1.58 12.07 16.76
C VAL A 84 2.53 11.35 15.80
N TRP A 85 3.83 11.68 15.81
CA TRP A 85 4.84 11.02 14.97
C TRP A 85 4.91 9.51 15.23
N MET A 86 4.87 9.12 16.50
CA MET A 86 4.98 7.72 16.92
C MET A 86 3.73 6.90 16.62
N ASN A 87 2.54 7.52 16.70
CA ASN A 87 1.27 6.82 16.52
C ASN A 87 0.92 6.53 15.05
N GLN A 88 1.59 7.16 14.09
CA GLN A 88 1.42 6.92 12.65
C GLN A 88 -0.06 6.95 12.20
N PRO A 89 -0.75 8.08 12.36
CA PRO A 89 -2.21 8.15 12.29
C PRO A 89 -2.79 7.76 10.93
N CYS A 90 -2.01 7.83 9.85
CA CYS A 90 -2.47 7.41 8.54
C CYS A 90 -2.38 5.89 8.34
N ILE A 91 -1.66 5.15 9.20
CA ILE A 91 -1.43 3.71 9.03
C ILE A 91 -2.51 2.89 9.74
N ASN A 92 -3.35 2.22 8.93
CA ASN A 92 -4.26 1.18 9.38
C ASN A 92 -3.53 -0.17 9.38
N MET A 93 -3.16 -0.64 10.58
CA MET A 93 -2.42 -1.89 10.76
C MET A 93 -3.23 -3.14 10.39
N ASP A 94 -4.55 -3.12 10.53
CA ASP A 94 -5.39 -4.26 10.18
C ASP A 94 -5.40 -4.47 8.67
N ARG A 95 -5.48 -3.38 7.90
CA ARG A 95 -5.35 -3.45 6.43
C ARG A 95 -4.01 -4.02 5.99
N THR A 96 -2.91 -3.67 6.65
CA THR A 96 -1.59 -4.24 6.37
C THR A 96 -1.56 -5.73 6.64
N LYS A 97 -2.13 -6.19 7.78
CA LYS A 97 -2.21 -7.62 8.11
C LYS A 97 -3.02 -8.40 7.07
N ASP A 98 -4.19 -7.88 6.69
CA ASP A 98 -5.05 -8.51 5.68
C ASP A 98 -4.28 -8.71 4.36
N PHE A 99 -3.51 -7.71 3.95
CA PHE A 99 -2.71 -7.78 2.73
C PHE A 99 -1.52 -8.74 2.86
N ASP A 100 -0.85 -8.76 4.01
CA ASP A 100 0.25 -9.68 4.28
C ASP A 100 -0.23 -11.14 4.27
N GLU A 101 -1.41 -11.43 4.83
CA GLU A 101 -2.03 -12.75 4.79
C GLU A 101 -2.36 -13.18 3.35
N LEU A 102 -2.95 -12.29 2.56
CA LEU A 102 -3.21 -12.52 1.14
C LEU A 102 -1.91 -12.87 0.40
N CYS A 103 -0.87 -12.04 0.55
CA CYS A 103 0.42 -12.25 -0.09
C CYS A 103 1.10 -13.55 0.34
N LYS A 104 0.97 -13.92 1.63
CA LYS A 104 1.53 -15.16 2.16
C LYS A 104 0.90 -16.38 1.49
N ILE A 105 -0.43 -16.43 1.40
CA ILE A 105 -1.14 -17.53 0.75
C ILE A 105 -0.69 -17.68 -0.70
N GLU A 106 -0.66 -16.58 -1.45
CA GLU A 106 -0.23 -16.62 -2.86
C GLU A 106 1.22 -17.09 -2.99
N LYS A 107 2.13 -16.59 -2.15
CA LYS A 107 3.55 -16.97 -2.22
C LYS A 107 3.76 -18.47 -1.96
N GLU A 108 3.09 -19.03 -0.96
CA GLU A 108 3.19 -20.45 -0.61
C GLU A 108 2.67 -21.34 -1.75
N GLU A 109 1.57 -20.96 -2.38
CA GLU A 109 0.96 -21.75 -3.44
C GLU A 109 1.69 -21.64 -4.77
N TRP A 110 2.19 -20.44 -5.11
CA TRP A 110 3.07 -20.27 -6.26
C TRP A 110 4.36 -21.09 -6.09
N ALA A 111 4.95 -21.14 -4.89
CA ALA A 111 6.13 -21.97 -4.64
C ALA A 111 5.86 -23.45 -4.96
N LYS A 112 4.70 -23.99 -4.58
CA LYS A 112 4.30 -25.39 -4.85
C LYS A 112 4.08 -25.69 -6.34
N ARG A 113 3.65 -24.71 -7.14
CA ARG A 113 3.35 -24.92 -8.57
C ARG A 113 4.59 -24.99 -9.45
N PHE A 114 5.73 -24.47 -8.97
CA PHE A 114 6.97 -24.36 -9.73
C PHE A 114 8.16 -25.08 -9.04
N THR A 115 7.88 -25.96 -8.08
CA THR A 115 8.82 -26.94 -7.50
C THR A 115 8.33 -28.35 -7.78
#